data_AF-F8P168-F1
#
_entry.id   AF-F8P168-F1
#
_cell.length_a   1.000
_cell.length_b   1.000
_cell.length_c   1.000
_cell.angle_alpha   90.00
_cell.angle_beta   90.00
_cell.angle_gamma   90.00
#
_symmetry.space_group_name_H-M   'P 1'
#
loop_
_entity.id
_entity.type
_entity.pdbx_description
1 polymer ?
#
loop_
_entity_poly.entity_id
_entity_poly.type
_entity_poly.pdbx_seq_one_letter_code
_entity_poly.pdbx_strand_id
1 'polypeptide(L)'
;MMPDVEVKNETSVPLRIAMIAVSPIHCDNYVEAGQSFNAHVGSFQFTFEARTIENGNEYSVEDSLAKAGLISGAVAAGTASVALSMSGPEAGGISPLLMKGAQSAGEAYGTPAQGVVLQNSRPVGFENLIFSIRTENDQYQLVEA
;
A
#
# COMPACT_ATOMS: atom_id res chain seq x y z
N MET A 1 -18.18 7.31 6.57
CA MET A 1 -17.55 7.93 7.74
C MET A 1 -16.05 8.04 7.45
N MET A 2 -15.35 9.03 7.97
CA MET A 2 -13.87 9.07 7.90
C MET A 2 -13.35 8.75 9.30
N PRO A 3 -12.87 7.53 9.56
CA PRO A 3 -12.28 7.18 10.85
C PRO A 3 -10.85 7.74 11.01
N ASP A 4 -10.50 7.98 12.26
CA ASP A 4 -9.12 8.18 12.68
C ASP A 4 -8.44 6.83 12.90
N VAL A 5 -7.22 6.70 12.40
CA VAL A 5 -6.36 5.54 12.55
C VAL A 5 -5.08 5.96 13.25
N GLU A 6 -4.80 5.32 14.38
CA GLU A 6 -3.55 5.47 15.12
C GLU A 6 -2.76 4.16 15.04
N VAL A 7 -1.47 4.25 14.73
CA VAL A 7 -0.54 3.12 14.77
C VAL A 7 0.65 3.51 15.63
N LYS A 8 0.70 2.96 16.84
CA LYS A 8 1.79 3.19 17.78
C LYS A 8 2.97 2.27 17.50
N ASN A 9 4.17 2.81 17.49
CA ASN A 9 5.40 2.02 17.48
C ASN A 9 5.75 1.61 18.93
N GLU A 10 5.50 0.37 19.32
CA GLU A 10 5.89 -0.17 20.63
C GLU A 10 7.13 -1.07 20.55
N THR A 11 7.89 -0.95 19.46
CA THR A 11 9.18 -1.63 19.31
C THR A 11 10.30 -0.82 19.97
N SER A 12 11.50 -1.40 20.05
CA SER A 12 12.67 -0.74 20.61
C SER A 12 13.42 0.16 19.62
N VAL A 13 12.98 0.21 18.36
CA VAL A 13 13.65 0.91 17.26
C VAL A 13 12.69 1.84 16.55
N PRO A 14 13.16 2.93 15.95
CA PRO A 14 12.29 3.76 15.11
C PRO A 14 11.90 2.99 13.85
N LEU A 15 10.70 3.27 13.32
CA LEU A 15 10.14 2.61 12.14
C LEU A 15 9.65 3.64 11.13
N ARG A 16 9.59 3.22 9.86
CA ARG A 16 8.76 3.91 8.85
C ARG A 16 7.43 3.19 8.76
N ILE A 17 6.32 3.92 8.77
CA ILE A 17 4.98 3.33 8.78
C ILE A 17 4.17 3.92 7.62
N ALA A 18 3.44 3.08 6.90
CA ALA A 18 2.52 3.54 5.87
C ALA A 18 1.20 2.76 5.83
N MET A 19 0.17 3.44 5.36
CA MET A 19 -1.08 2.86 4.87
C MET A 19 -1.06 2.82 3.35
N ILE A 20 -1.26 1.62 2.81
CA ILE A 20 -1.20 1.32 1.38
C ILE A 20 -2.57 0.86 0.90
N ALA A 21 -3.09 1.50 -0.15
CA ALA A 21 -4.23 1.00 -0.92
C ALA A 21 -3.77 0.36 -2.24
N VAL A 22 -2.96 1.10 -2.98
CA VAL A 22 -2.35 0.69 -4.26
C VAL A 22 -0.87 1.08 -4.25
N SER A 23 -0.60 2.29 -3.79
CA SER A 23 0.70 2.79 -3.35
C SER A 23 0.57 3.34 -1.93
N PRO A 24 1.67 3.67 -1.26
CA PRO A 24 1.64 4.40 0.00
C PRO A 24 0.85 5.71 -0.18
N ILE A 25 -0.22 5.88 0.58
CA ILE A 25 -1.08 7.07 0.53
C ILE A 25 -0.94 7.96 1.76
N HIS A 26 -0.66 7.34 2.91
CA HIS A 26 -0.32 7.99 4.16
C HIS A 26 0.93 7.32 4.67
N CYS A 27 1.97 8.08 4.97
CA CYS A 27 3.22 7.54 5.44
C CYS A 27 3.92 8.52 6.36
N ASP A 28 4.64 7.96 7.33
CA ASP A 28 5.62 8.66 8.13
C ASP A 28 6.95 7.90 8.03
N ASN A 29 8.00 8.62 7.63
CA ASN A 29 9.34 8.07 7.42
C ASN A 29 10.15 8.00 8.71
N TYR A 30 9.61 8.46 9.85
CA TYR A 30 10.30 8.42 11.13
C TYR A 30 9.32 8.43 12.31
N VAL A 31 8.92 7.24 12.76
CA VAL A 31 8.12 7.05 13.98
C VAL A 31 9.00 6.45 15.06
N GLU A 32 9.41 7.26 16.05
CA GLU A 32 10.22 6.81 17.19
C GLU A 32 9.51 5.75 18.04
N ALA A 33 10.30 4.99 18.81
CA ALA A 33 9.76 4.08 19.81
C ALA A 33 8.88 4.84 20.81
N GLY A 34 7.65 4.36 21.00
CA GLY A 34 6.62 4.97 21.83
C GLY A 34 5.78 6.05 21.14
N GLN A 35 6.13 6.50 19.93
CA GLN A 35 5.35 7.48 19.16
C GLN A 35 4.31 6.79 18.25
N SER A 36 3.35 7.59 17.75
CA SER A 36 2.26 7.10 16.91
C SER A 36 2.21 7.80 15.56
N PHE A 37 2.06 7.00 14.51
CA PHE A 37 1.57 7.45 13.21
C PHE A 37 0.06 7.64 13.27
N ASN A 38 -0.44 8.74 12.70
CA ASN A 38 -1.87 9.07 12.70
C ASN A 38 -2.35 9.39 11.29
N ALA A 39 -3.52 8.90 10.93
CA ALA A 39 -4.16 9.20 9.65
C ALA A 39 -5.67 9.33 9.78
N HIS A 40 -6.24 10.31 9.10
CA HIS A 40 -7.69 10.47 8.96
C HIS A 40 -8.09 10.04 7.55
N VAL A 41 -8.75 8.90 7.41
CA VAL A 41 -8.89 8.20 6.13
C VAL A 41 -10.33 7.86 5.81
N GLY A 42 -10.63 7.64 4.53
CA GLY A 42 -11.92 7.07 4.12
C GLY A 42 -12.03 5.58 4.47
N SER A 43 -13.26 5.08 4.59
CA SER A 43 -13.52 3.65 4.76
C SER A 43 -13.03 2.86 3.53
N PHE A 44 -11.96 2.07 3.69
CA PHE A 44 -11.35 1.28 2.62
C PHE A 44 -10.53 0.11 3.18
N GLN A 45 -10.16 -0.83 2.31
CA GLN A 45 -9.19 -1.88 2.66
C GLN A 45 -7.78 -1.31 2.57
N PHE A 46 -7.09 -1.19 3.70
CA PHE A 46 -5.70 -0.75 3.73
C PHE A 46 -4.77 -1.89 4.08
N THR A 47 -3.55 -1.81 3.57
CA THR A 47 -2.42 -2.59 4.03
C THR A 47 -1.52 -1.69 4.88
N PHE A 48 -1.37 -2.05 6.13
CA PHE A 48 -0.43 -1.44 7.05
C PHE A 48 0.94 -2.06 6.79
N GLU A 49 1.92 -1.23 6.45
CA GLU A 49 3.28 -1.63 6.22
C GLU A 49 4.21 -0.89 7.17
N ALA A 50 5.19 -1.60 7.73
CA ALA A 50 6.28 -0.97 8.47
C ALA A 50 7.64 -1.45 7.96
N ARG A 51 8.61 -0.53 7.97
CA ARG A 51 9.98 -0.74 7.51
C ARG A 51 11.00 -0.32 8.56
N THR A 52 12.17 -0.96 8.55
CA THR A 52 13.34 -0.48 9.29
C THR A 52 13.83 0.86 8.75
N ILE A 53 14.55 1.61 9.58
CA ILE A 53 15.21 2.85 9.17
C ILE A 53 16.60 2.54 8.59
N GLU A 54 16.62 2.14 7.32
CA GLU A 54 17.82 1.98 6.50
C GLU A 54 17.86 3.07 5.41
N ASN A 55 19.02 3.30 4.77
CA ASN A 55 19.09 4.27 3.69
C ASN A 55 18.43 3.70 2.41
N GLY A 56 17.52 4.46 1.80
CA GLY A 56 16.94 4.12 0.49
C GLY A 56 15.62 3.35 0.53
N ASN A 57 15.03 3.13 1.69
CA ASN A 57 13.69 2.53 1.84
C ASN A 57 12.64 3.50 2.41
N GLU A 58 12.90 4.80 2.33
CA GLU A 58 11.92 5.85 2.56
C GLU A 58 10.69 5.71 1.65
N TYR A 59 9.54 6.11 2.17
CA TYR A 59 8.38 6.42 1.37
C TYR A 59 8.59 7.75 0.66
N SER A 60 8.50 7.74 -0.66
CA SER A 60 8.51 8.93 -1.51
C SER A 60 7.13 9.15 -2.11
N VAL A 61 6.64 10.39 -2.04
CA VAL A 61 5.37 10.79 -2.67
C VAL A 61 5.47 10.66 -4.19
N GLU A 62 6.62 11.00 -4.76
CA GLU A 62 6.86 10.93 -6.20
C GLU A 62 6.80 9.48 -6.70
N ASP A 63 7.49 8.56 -5.99
CA ASP A 63 7.48 7.13 -6.32
C ASP A 63 6.08 6.53 -6.12
N SER A 64 5.38 6.98 -5.09
CA SER A 64 4.01 6.52 -4.80
C SER A 64 3.03 6.97 -5.88
N LEU A 65 3.18 8.19 -6.41
CA LEU A 65 2.37 8.70 -7.51
C LEU A 65 2.70 8.00 -8.83
N ALA A 66 3.99 7.77 -9.12
CA ALA A 66 4.42 7.04 -10.30
C ALA A 66 3.86 5.60 -10.29
N LYS A 67 3.96 4.90 -9.15
CA LYS A 67 3.39 3.56 -8.96
C LYS A 67 1.87 3.57 -9.11
N ALA A 68 1.17 4.51 -8.50
CA ALA A 68 -0.28 4.65 -8.65
C ALA A 68 -0.68 4.90 -10.12
N GLY A 69 0.06 5.75 -10.84
CA GLY A 69 -0.17 6.06 -12.25
C GLY A 69 0.01 4.84 -13.15
N LEU A 70 1.06 4.05 -12.93
CA LEU A 70 1.30 2.79 -13.66
C LEU A 70 0.15 1.79 -13.46
N ILE A 71 -0.25 1.58 -12.21
CA ILE A 71 -1.31 0.60 -11.88
C ILE A 71 -2.67 1.08 -12.41
N SER A 72 -3.02 2.35 -12.18
CA SER A 72 -4.30 2.91 -12.64
C SER A 72 -4.38 2.94 -14.16
N GLY A 73 -3.27 3.27 -14.84
CA GLY A 73 -3.18 3.22 -16.30
C GLY A 73 -3.41 1.81 -16.85
N ALA A 74 -2.82 0.79 -16.21
CA ALA A 74 -3.02 -0.60 -16.61
C ALA A 74 -4.47 -1.07 -16.41
N VAL A 75 -5.12 -0.68 -15.31
CA VAL A 75 -6.55 -1.00 -15.06
C VAL A 75 -7.45 -0.37 -16.12
N ALA A 76 -7.29 0.94 -16.37
CA ALA A 76 -8.09 1.65 -17.37
C ALA A 76 -7.92 1.05 -18.78
N ALA A 77 -6.68 0.72 -19.14
CA ALA A 77 -6.34 0.08 -20.40
C ALA A 77 -6.97 -1.32 -20.52
N GLY A 78 -6.96 -2.11 -19.44
CA GLY A 78 -7.63 -3.41 -19.35
C GLY A 78 -9.14 -3.30 -19.55
N THR A 79 -9.81 -2.38 -18.84
CA THR A 79 -11.26 -2.15 -18.97
C THR A 79 -11.66 -1.75 -20.40
N ALA A 80 -10.90 -0.83 -21.01
CA ALA A 80 -11.14 -0.42 -22.40
C ALA A 80 -11.02 -1.59 -23.38
N SER A 81 -10.05 -2.48 -23.18
CA SER A 81 -9.85 -3.65 -24.04
C SER A 81 -11.01 -4.65 -23.98
N VAL A 82 -11.57 -4.90 -22.79
CA VAL A 82 -12.75 -5.76 -22.61
C VAL A 82 -13.96 -5.13 -23.29
N ALA A 83 -14.20 -3.82 -23.06
CA ALA A 83 -15.31 -3.11 -23.68
C ALA A 83 -15.26 -3.16 -25.22
N LEU A 84 -14.08 -2.99 -25.82
CA LEU A 84 -13.87 -3.11 -27.26
C LEU A 84 -14.06 -4.56 -27.75
N SER A 85 -13.61 -5.56 -27.00
CA SER A 85 -13.81 -6.97 -27.36
C SER A 85 -15.29 -7.40 -27.37
N MET A 86 -16.14 -6.76 -26.55
CA MET A 86 -17.59 -7.01 -26.55
C MET A 86 -18.33 -6.31 -27.70
N SER A 87 -17.67 -5.40 -28.44
CA SER A 87 -18.27 -4.64 -29.54
C SER A 87 -18.17 -5.29 -30.92
N GLY A 88 -17.54 -6.46 -31.04
CA GLY A 88 -17.58 -7.27 -32.26
C GLY A 88 -16.43 -8.28 -32.40
N PRO A 89 -16.59 -9.31 -33.25
CA PRO A 89 -15.63 -10.43 -33.39
C PRO A 89 -14.27 -10.05 -34.00
N GLU A 90 -14.09 -8.81 -34.47
CA GLU A 90 -12.86 -8.34 -35.12
C GLU A 90 -11.86 -7.68 -34.15
N ALA A 91 -12.22 -7.54 -32.87
CA ALA A 91 -11.40 -6.92 -31.81
C ALA A 91 -10.66 -7.94 -30.91
N GLY A 92 -10.55 -9.20 -31.36
CA GLY A 92 -10.12 -10.37 -30.58
C GLY A 92 -8.63 -10.49 -30.27
N GLY A 93 -7.96 -9.40 -29.88
CA GLY A 93 -6.55 -9.44 -29.46
C GLY A 93 -6.23 -8.41 -28.41
N ILE A 94 -5.81 -8.85 -27.22
CA ILE A 94 -5.20 -7.96 -26.23
C ILE A 94 -3.89 -7.45 -26.85
N SER A 95 -3.82 -6.14 -27.12
CA SER A 95 -2.63 -5.53 -27.72
C SER A 95 -1.37 -5.85 -26.88
N PRO A 96 -0.21 -6.17 -27.51
CA PRO A 96 1.04 -6.42 -26.79
C PRO A 96 1.46 -5.28 -25.84
N LEU A 97 1.08 -4.04 -26.16
CA LEU A 97 1.31 -2.88 -25.29
C LEU A 97 0.50 -2.99 -23.99
N LEU A 98 -0.73 -3.51 -24.05
CA LEU A 98 -1.59 -3.72 -22.89
C LEU A 98 -1.07 -4.86 -22.02
N MET A 99 -0.60 -5.96 -22.63
CA MET A 99 0.03 -7.05 -21.88
C MET A 99 1.29 -6.57 -21.16
N LYS A 100 2.14 -5.79 -21.84
CA LYS A 100 3.35 -5.20 -21.23
C LYS A 100 3.00 -4.24 -20.08
N GLY A 101 1.96 -3.41 -20.26
CA GLY A 101 1.45 -2.53 -19.21
C GLY A 101 0.96 -3.32 -17.99
N ALA A 102 0.12 -4.33 -18.20
CA ALA A 102 -0.38 -5.21 -17.14
C ALA A 102 0.76 -5.94 -16.41
N GLN A 103 1.77 -6.43 -17.14
CA GLN A 103 2.95 -7.05 -16.56
C GLN A 103 3.72 -6.05 -15.67
N SER A 104 4.00 -4.84 -16.17
CA SER A 104 4.72 -3.82 -15.39
C SER A 104 3.93 -3.35 -14.16
N ALA A 105 2.60 -3.27 -14.24
CA ALA A 105 1.75 -2.93 -13.09
C ALA A 105 1.72 -4.07 -12.07
N GLY A 106 1.63 -5.32 -12.54
CA GLY A 106 1.70 -6.50 -11.67
C GLY A 106 3.05 -6.62 -10.96
N GLU A 107 4.14 -6.37 -11.67
CA GLU A 107 5.49 -6.30 -11.10
C GLU A 107 5.58 -5.16 -10.07
N ALA A 108 5.17 -3.94 -10.43
CA ALA A 108 5.18 -2.81 -9.51
C ALA A 108 4.33 -3.04 -8.26
N TYR A 109 3.21 -3.75 -8.37
CA TYR A 109 2.37 -4.13 -7.22
C TYR A 109 3.02 -5.21 -6.36
N GLY A 110 3.62 -6.23 -6.99
CA GLY A 110 4.16 -7.41 -6.34
C GLY A 110 5.56 -7.27 -5.76
N THR A 111 6.35 -6.27 -6.17
CA THR A 111 7.68 -6.03 -5.62
C THR A 111 7.58 -5.51 -4.18
N PRO A 112 8.04 -6.29 -3.17
CA PRO A 112 8.12 -5.80 -1.80
C PRO A 112 9.17 -4.70 -1.71
N ALA A 113 8.89 -3.69 -0.89
CA ALA A 113 9.90 -2.68 -0.61
C ALA A 113 11.02 -3.24 0.27
N GLN A 114 12.19 -2.59 0.22
CA GLN A 114 13.31 -2.98 1.07
C GLN A 114 13.04 -2.68 2.54
N GLY A 115 13.57 -3.52 3.43
CA GLY A 115 13.45 -3.34 4.87
C GLY A 115 12.04 -3.51 5.44
N VAL A 116 11.08 -4.06 4.67
CA VAL A 116 9.74 -4.37 5.19
C VAL A 116 9.83 -5.42 6.29
N VAL A 117 9.32 -5.07 7.47
CA VAL A 117 9.27 -5.94 8.65
C VAL A 117 7.87 -6.36 9.02
N LEU A 118 6.86 -5.63 8.56
CA LEU A 118 5.45 -5.92 8.81
C LEU A 118 4.63 -5.54 7.58
N GLN A 119 3.72 -6.42 7.18
CA GLN A 119 2.68 -6.14 6.21
C GLN A 119 1.38 -6.82 6.65
N ASN A 120 0.33 -6.03 6.89
CA ASN A 120 -0.95 -6.55 7.40
C ASN A 120 -2.13 -5.81 6.75
N SER A 121 -2.99 -6.53 6.03
CA SER A 121 -4.17 -5.94 5.39
C SER A 121 -5.40 -6.00 6.30
N ARG A 122 -6.04 -4.85 6.54
CA ARG A 122 -7.23 -4.73 7.38
C ARG A 122 -8.28 -3.81 6.74
N PRO A 123 -9.57 -4.12 6.91
CA PRO A 123 -10.63 -3.19 6.59
C PRO A 123 -10.62 -2.06 7.62
N VAL A 124 -10.64 -0.81 7.14
CA VAL A 124 -10.85 0.38 7.95
C VAL A 124 -12.18 0.98 7.52
N GLY A 125 -13.10 1.29 8.44
CA GLY A 125 -14.30 1.99 7.97
C GLY A 125 -15.50 2.16 8.88
N PHE A 126 -15.57 1.49 10.02
CA PHE A 126 -16.77 1.53 10.86
C PHE A 126 -16.57 2.23 12.20
N GLU A 127 -15.31 2.45 12.61
CA GLU A 127 -14.94 3.13 13.84
C GLU A 127 -13.48 3.58 13.77
N ASN A 128 -13.07 4.41 14.75
CA ASN A 128 -11.67 4.78 14.94
C ASN A 128 -10.87 3.55 15.36
N LEU A 129 -9.69 3.37 14.79
CA LEU A 129 -8.86 2.19 15.02
C LEU A 129 -7.54 2.59 15.67
N ILE A 130 -7.17 1.86 16.72
CA ILE A 130 -5.91 2.02 17.42
C ILE A 130 -5.16 0.70 17.33
N PHE A 131 -3.98 0.76 16.72
CA PHE A 131 -3.08 -0.37 16.59
C PHE A 131 -1.75 -0.09 17.28
N SER A 132 -1.05 -1.16 17.62
CA SER A 132 0.33 -1.14 18.06
C SER A 132 1.17 -2.09 17.22
N ILE A 133 2.34 -1.64 16.81
CA ILE A 133 3.38 -2.49 16.24
C ILE A 133 4.28 -2.92 17.39
N ARG A 134 4.33 -4.23 17.65
CA ARG A 134 5.13 -4.83 18.73
C ARG A 134 6.09 -5.86 18.17
N THR A 135 7.19 -6.08 18.88
CA THR A 135 8.07 -7.22 18.61
C THR A 135 7.74 -8.34 19.60
N GLU A 136 7.32 -9.49 19.09
CA GLU A 136 7.05 -10.69 19.88
C GLU A 136 7.78 -11.87 19.24
N ASN A 137 8.61 -12.58 20.02
CA ASN A 137 9.47 -13.66 19.51
C ASN A 137 10.32 -13.24 18.30
N ASP A 138 10.92 -12.04 18.36
CA ASP A 138 11.71 -11.43 17.28
C ASP A 138 10.93 -11.19 15.96
N GLN A 139 9.61 -11.21 16.00
CA GLN A 139 8.74 -10.90 14.86
C GLN A 139 7.92 -9.64 15.12
N TYR A 140 7.80 -8.79 14.10
CA TYR A 140 6.94 -7.62 14.17
C TYR A 140 5.48 -8.02 13.94
N GLN A 141 4.59 -7.57 14.81
CA GLN A 141 3.16 -7.84 14.73
C GLN A 141 2.36 -6.56 14.85
N LEU A 142 1.26 -6.50 14.09
CA LEU A 142 0.22 -5.49 14.25
C LEU A 142 -0.85 -6.04 15.21
N VAL A 143 -1.04 -5.37 16.34
CA VAL A 143 -2.00 -5.76 17.38
C VAL A 143 -3.00 -4.63 17.58
N GLU A 144 -4.28 -4.95 17.70
CA GLU A 144 -5.32 -3.99 18.06
C GLU A 144 -5.22 -3.68 19.56
N ALA A 145 -5.22 -2.39 19.92
CA ALA A 145 -4.95 -1.90 21.27
C ALA A 145 -6.22 -1.77 22.12
#